data_AF-A0A1Y3W4Q4-F1
#
_entry.id   AF-A0A1Y3W4Q4-F1
#
_cell.length_a   1.000
_cell.length_b   1.000
_cell.length_c   1.000
_cell.angle_alpha   90.00
_cell.angle_beta   90.00
_cell.angle_gamma   90.00
#
_symmetry.space_group_name_H-M   'P 1'
#
loop_
_entity.id
_entity.type
_entity.pdbx_description
1 polymer ?
#
loop_
_entity_poly.entity_id
_entity_poly.type
_entity_poly.pdbx_seq_one_letter_code
_entity_poly.pdbx_strand_id
1 'polypeptide(L)'
;MTNEQWNTTLYKQMFTEQEQFRDWLLAQPPQEILNYAYEYVMREDILLSLEYNDLTDAQAAALLTSPSPLADVYAEFDKLESSHMEEIWSCIESRADALQAGLLDRAKTLIDEFCAYEYASQADFSDLSRVNIAYTTVGDEDIPLQVHVDLEGYKIERKLDGKPLDARQYSSLQEL
;
A
#
# COMPACT_ATOMS: atom_id res chain seq x y z
N MET A 1 -38.76 30.42 -7.32
CA MET A 1 -38.13 29.52 -8.30
C MET A 1 -38.74 28.14 -8.12
N THR A 2 -38.84 27.33 -9.17
CA THR A 2 -39.11 25.89 -9.07
C THR A 2 -37.86 25.17 -8.54
N ASN A 3 -38.00 23.91 -8.10
CA ASN A 3 -36.87 23.09 -7.67
C ASN A 3 -35.79 22.97 -8.75
N GLU A 4 -36.19 22.63 -9.97
CA GLU A 4 -35.32 22.60 -11.15
C GLU A 4 -34.59 23.94 -11.38
N GLN A 5 -35.27 25.07 -11.20
CA GLN A 5 -34.65 26.39 -11.34
C GLN A 5 -33.62 26.66 -10.24
N TRP A 6 -33.86 26.21 -9.01
CA TRP A 6 -32.88 26.32 -7.92
C TRP A 6 -31.62 25.51 -8.21
N ASN A 7 -31.77 24.22 -8.56
CA ASN A 7 -30.63 23.35 -8.88
C ASN A 7 -29.88 23.83 -10.14
N THR A 8 -30.59 24.26 -11.18
CA THR A 8 -29.97 24.86 -12.38
C THR A 8 -29.16 26.12 -12.04
N THR A 9 -29.65 26.94 -11.12
CA THR A 9 -28.96 28.17 -10.70
C THR A 9 -27.68 27.83 -9.91
N LEU A 10 -27.78 26.89 -8.97
CA LEU A 10 -26.64 26.40 -8.20
C LEU A 10 -25.57 25.77 -9.10
N TYR A 11 -25.96 24.86 -9.99
CA TYR A 11 -25.06 24.21 -10.95
C TYR A 11 -24.30 25.26 -11.77
N LYS A 12 -24.99 26.27 -12.32
CA LYS A 12 -24.33 27.32 -13.12
C LYS A 12 -23.32 28.13 -12.31
N GLN A 13 -23.62 28.41 -11.04
CA GLN A 13 -22.68 29.11 -10.17
C GLN A 13 -21.44 28.26 -9.90
N MET A 14 -21.62 27.01 -9.49
CA MET A 14 -20.52 26.07 -9.23
C MET A 14 -19.70 25.78 -10.50
N PHE A 15 -20.35 25.66 -11.65
CA PHE A 15 -19.69 25.48 -12.95
C PHE A 15 -18.84 26.70 -13.32
N THR A 16 -19.37 27.91 -13.09
CA THR A 16 -18.60 29.15 -13.32
C THR A 16 -17.37 29.21 -12.40
N GLU A 17 -17.53 28.79 -11.14
CA GLU A 17 -16.42 28.68 -10.19
C GLU A 17 -15.36 27.67 -10.65
N GLN A 18 -15.77 26.52 -11.19
CA GLN A 18 -14.87 25.51 -11.74
C GLN A 18 -14.10 26.03 -12.96
N GLU A 19 -14.76 26.72 -13.89
CA GLU A 19 -14.07 27.29 -15.06
C GLU A 19 -13.06 28.37 -14.65
N GLN A 20 -13.35 29.17 -13.62
CA GLN A 20 -12.37 30.12 -13.05
C GLN A 20 -11.18 29.39 -12.43
N PHE A 21 -11.42 28.30 -11.70
CA PHE A 21 -10.36 27.48 -11.13
C PHE A 21 -9.50 26.82 -12.22
N ARG A 22 -10.14 26.31 -13.28
CA ARG A 22 -9.48 25.74 -14.45
C ARG A 22 -8.61 26.75 -15.18
N ASP A 23 -9.13 27.95 -15.46
CA ASP A 23 -8.37 29.02 -16.10
C ASP A 23 -7.15 29.41 -15.27
N TRP A 24 -7.30 29.49 -13.95
CA TRP A 24 -6.19 29.71 -13.03
C TRP A 24 -5.17 28.57 -13.08
N LEU A 25 -5.61 27.30 -13.05
CA LEU A 25 -4.74 26.12 -13.14
C LEU A 25 -3.93 26.08 -14.43
N LEU A 26 -4.56 26.39 -15.56
CA LEU A 26 -3.89 26.40 -16.87
C LEU A 26 -2.78 27.48 -16.97
N ALA A 27 -2.81 28.49 -16.10
CA ALA A 27 -1.76 29.50 -16.01
C ALA A 27 -0.61 29.11 -15.05
N GLN A 28 -0.74 28.01 -14.30
CA GLN A 28 0.26 27.57 -13.32
C GLN A 28 1.39 26.74 -13.95
N PRO A 29 2.58 26.64 -13.32
CA PRO A 29 3.62 25.70 -13.74
C PRO A 29 3.14 24.24 -13.56
N PRO A 30 3.71 23.28 -14.32
CA PRO A 30 3.28 21.87 -14.25
C PRO A 30 3.29 21.27 -12.84
N GLN A 31 4.24 21.66 -11.99
CA GLN A 31 4.31 21.18 -10.62
C GLN A 31 3.08 21.58 -9.81
N GLU A 32 2.60 22.81 -9.99
CA GLU A 32 1.43 23.30 -9.27
C GLU A 32 0.14 22.70 -9.85
N ILE A 33 0.08 22.48 -11.17
CA ILE A 33 -1.03 21.73 -11.78
C ILE A 33 -1.15 20.34 -11.15
N LEU A 34 -0.03 19.64 -10.91
CA LEU A 34 -0.03 18.33 -10.25
C LEU A 34 -0.50 18.41 -8.80
N ASN A 35 -0.17 19.47 -8.06
CA ASN A 35 -0.62 19.65 -6.68
C ASN A 35 -2.15 19.78 -6.56
N TYR A 36 -2.80 20.32 -7.59
CA TYR A 36 -4.26 20.57 -7.62
C TYR A 36 -5.04 19.62 -8.53
N ALA A 37 -4.38 18.65 -9.17
CA ALA A 37 -5.03 17.71 -10.08
C ALA A 37 -6.14 16.90 -9.39
N TYR A 38 -5.92 16.54 -8.12
CA TYR A 38 -6.92 15.83 -7.32
C TYR A 38 -8.16 16.69 -7.07
N GLU A 39 -7.98 17.89 -6.54
CA GLU A 39 -9.07 18.85 -6.31
C GLU A 39 -9.84 19.12 -7.60
N TYR A 40 -9.13 19.31 -8.72
CA TYR A 40 -9.76 19.54 -10.02
C TYR A 40 -10.75 18.44 -10.39
N VAL A 41 -10.33 17.17 -10.31
CA VAL A 41 -11.19 16.03 -10.65
C VAL A 41 -12.35 15.88 -9.68
N MET A 42 -12.13 16.05 -8.38
CA MET A 42 -13.21 15.96 -7.38
C MET A 42 -14.25 17.07 -7.56
N ARG A 43 -13.83 18.27 -7.96
CA ARG A 43 -14.75 19.36 -8.29
C ARG A 43 -15.60 19.06 -9.52
N GLU A 44 -15.03 18.43 -10.56
CA GLU A 44 -15.79 17.93 -11.72
C GLU A 44 -16.79 16.83 -11.31
N ASP A 45 -16.40 15.89 -10.45
CA ASP A 45 -17.29 14.81 -9.99
C ASP A 45 -18.45 15.35 -9.12
N ILE A 46 -18.20 16.38 -8.30
CA ILE A 46 -19.25 17.08 -7.54
C ILE A 46 -20.25 17.74 -8.50
N LEU A 47 -19.77 18.40 -9.56
CA LEU A 47 -20.64 18.99 -10.59
C LEU A 47 -21.44 17.92 -11.33
N LEU A 48 -20.79 16.82 -11.71
CA LEU A 48 -21.42 15.70 -12.38
C LEU A 48 -22.53 15.08 -11.51
N SER A 49 -22.32 15.01 -10.19
CA SER A 49 -23.36 14.55 -9.26
C SER A 49 -24.62 15.41 -9.30
N LEU A 50 -24.49 16.74 -9.47
CA LEU A 50 -25.62 17.65 -9.63
C LEU A 50 -26.34 17.53 -10.98
N GLU A 51 -25.73 16.88 -11.99
CA GLU A 51 -26.42 16.56 -13.25
C GLU A 51 -27.37 15.36 -13.10
N TYR A 52 -27.07 14.47 -12.15
CA TYR A 52 -27.86 13.26 -11.89
C TYR A 52 -28.83 13.40 -10.71
N ASN A 53 -28.63 14.39 -9.85
CA ASN A 53 -29.37 14.53 -8.59
C ASN A 53 -29.80 15.98 -8.35
N ASP A 54 -31.01 16.15 -7.81
CA ASP A 54 -31.52 17.43 -7.35
C ASP A 54 -31.46 17.54 -5.83
N LEU A 55 -31.00 18.69 -5.33
CA LEU A 55 -31.17 19.08 -3.94
C LEU A 55 -32.59 19.59 -3.70
N THR A 56 -33.03 19.58 -2.44
CA THR A 56 -34.25 20.30 -2.06
C THR A 56 -34.07 21.81 -2.24
N ASP A 57 -35.17 22.53 -2.44
CA ASP A 57 -35.15 24.00 -2.59
C ASP A 57 -34.38 24.69 -1.46
N ALA A 58 -34.56 24.22 -0.22
CA ALA A 58 -33.90 24.79 0.96
C ALA A 58 -32.39 24.54 0.97
N GLN A 59 -31.94 23.37 0.53
CA GLN A 59 -30.51 23.03 0.44
C GLN A 59 -29.83 23.81 -0.67
N ALA A 60 -30.43 23.86 -1.87
CA ALA A 60 -29.89 24.63 -3.00
C ALA A 60 -29.82 26.12 -2.65
N ALA A 61 -30.88 26.68 -2.04
CA ALA A 61 -30.88 28.06 -1.58
C ALA A 61 -29.82 28.34 -0.52
N ALA A 62 -29.54 27.40 0.40
CA ALA A 62 -28.50 27.55 1.41
C ALA A 62 -27.10 27.57 0.78
N LEU A 63 -26.79 26.65 -0.14
CA LEU A 63 -25.50 26.65 -0.84
C LEU A 63 -25.29 27.92 -1.68
N LEU A 64 -26.34 28.42 -2.32
CA LEU A 64 -26.30 29.69 -3.08
C LEU A 64 -25.97 30.92 -2.22
N THR A 65 -26.01 30.83 -0.89
CA THR A 65 -25.55 31.93 -0.01
C THR A 65 -24.03 32.04 0.05
N SER A 66 -23.30 30.97 -0.31
CA SER A 66 -21.84 30.99 -0.39
C SER A 66 -21.37 31.68 -1.68
N PRO A 67 -20.29 32.48 -1.63
CA PRO A 67 -19.63 32.98 -2.83
C PRO A 67 -18.87 31.88 -3.59
N SER A 68 -18.51 30.77 -2.94
CA SER A 68 -17.70 29.67 -3.49
C SER A 68 -18.28 28.29 -3.13
N PRO A 69 -19.54 28.01 -3.50
CA PRO A 69 -20.22 26.78 -3.08
C PRO A 69 -19.52 25.50 -3.53
N LEU A 70 -18.80 25.49 -4.65
CA LEU A 70 -18.08 24.29 -5.10
C LEU A 70 -16.85 24.01 -4.23
N ALA A 71 -16.04 25.04 -3.94
CA ALA A 71 -14.92 24.91 -3.02
C ALA A 71 -15.36 24.47 -1.61
N ASP A 72 -16.49 25.00 -1.13
CA ASP A 72 -17.02 24.64 0.19
C ASP A 72 -17.46 23.16 0.25
N VAL A 73 -18.15 22.68 -0.78
CA VAL A 73 -18.53 21.26 -0.87
C VAL A 73 -17.30 20.36 -0.99
N TYR A 74 -16.30 20.75 -1.78
CA TYR A 74 -15.03 20.03 -1.86
C TYR A 74 -14.34 19.96 -0.49
N ALA A 75 -14.27 21.06 0.26
CA ALA A 75 -13.66 21.08 1.59
C ALA A 75 -14.38 20.20 2.62
N GLU A 76 -15.70 20.01 2.49
CA GLU A 76 -16.41 19.03 3.30
C GLU A 76 -16.16 17.58 2.84
N PHE A 77 -16.06 17.35 1.53
CA PHE A 77 -15.74 16.04 0.97
C PHE A 77 -14.32 15.59 1.33
N ASP A 78 -13.33 16.48 1.26
CA ASP A 78 -11.92 16.22 1.56
C ASP A 78 -11.72 15.63 2.97
N LYS A 79 -12.57 16.01 3.93
CA LYS A 79 -12.56 15.44 5.30
C LYS A 79 -13.02 13.98 5.35
N LEU A 80 -13.85 13.55 4.41
CA LEU A 80 -14.37 12.18 4.35
C LEU A 80 -13.37 11.20 3.71
N GLU A 81 -12.38 11.70 2.99
CA GLU A 81 -11.40 10.89 2.25
C GLU A 81 -10.48 10.04 3.15
N SER A 82 -10.50 10.26 4.47
CA SER A 82 -9.77 9.41 5.43
C SER A 82 -9.97 7.91 5.21
N SER A 83 -11.19 7.46 4.88
CA SER A 83 -11.45 6.04 4.61
C SER A 83 -10.84 5.54 3.30
N HIS A 84 -10.76 6.39 2.27
CA HIS A 84 -10.15 6.01 0.99
C HIS A 84 -8.63 5.81 1.14
N MET A 85 -7.97 6.65 1.94
CA MET A 85 -6.55 6.48 2.25
C MET A 85 -6.28 5.18 3.03
N GLU A 86 -7.17 4.78 3.93
CA GLU A 86 -7.10 3.48 4.62
C GLU A 86 -7.27 2.30 3.65
N GLU A 87 -8.18 2.40 2.68
CA GLU A 87 -8.33 1.38 1.62
C GLU A 87 -7.08 1.27 0.74
N ILE A 88 -6.48 2.41 0.36
CA ILE A 88 -5.22 2.44 -0.38
C ILE A 88 -4.11 1.80 0.44
N TRP A 89 -4.01 2.13 1.73
CA TRP A 89 -3.00 1.54 2.62
C TRP A 89 -3.16 0.03 2.75
N SER A 90 -4.39 -0.45 2.96
CA SER A 90 -4.71 -1.87 3.01
C SER A 90 -4.32 -2.60 1.71
N CYS A 91 -4.51 -1.96 0.55
CA CYS A 91 -4.06 -2.49 -0.73
C CYS A 91 -2.52 -2.60 -0.80
N ILE A 92 -1.79 -1.59 -0.31
CA ILE A 92 -0.32 -1.60 -0.23
C ILE A 92 0.16 -2.73 0.67
N GLU A 93 -0.40 -2.85 1.88
CA GLU A 93 -0.07 -3.92 2.83
C GLU A 93 -0.35 -5.29 2.23
N SER A 94 -1.54 -5.49 1.69
CA SER A 94 -1.93 -6.75 1.04
C SER A 94 -0.96 -7.14 -0.08
N ARG A 95 -0.52 -6.17 -0.88
CA ARG A 95 0.46 -6.40 -1.95
C ARG A 95 1.84 -6.74 -1.39
N ALA A 96 2.28 -6.04 -0.35
CA ALA A 96 3.56 -6.29 0.31
C ALA A 96 3.58 -7.69 0.94
N ASP A 97 2.54 -8.06 1.69
CA ASP A 97 2.38 -9.37 2.31
C ASP A 97 2.40 -10.51 1.27
N ALA A 98 1.69 -10.33 0.15
CA ALA A 98 1.68 -11.32 -0.92
C ALA A 98 3.08 -11.52 -1.54
N LEU A 99 3.86 -10.44 -1.70
CA LEU A 99 5.22 -10.53 -2.21
C LEU A 99 6.16 -11.20 -1.19
N GLN A 100 6.04 -10.86 0.10
CA GLN A 100 6.82 -11.47 1.16
C GLN A 100 6.52 -12.96 1.32
N ALA A 101 5.24 -13.34 1.29
CA ALA A 101 4.82 -14.74 1.33
C ALA A 101 5.40 -15.53 0.15
N GLY A 102 5.35 -14.98 -1.06
CA GLY A 102 5.94 -15.62 -2.24
C GLY A 102 7.46 -15.81 -2.15
N LEU A 103 8.20 -14.86 -1.57
CA LEU A 103 9.64 -15.01 -1.32
C LEU A 103 9.92 -16.10 -0.28
N LEU A 104 9.14 -16.12 0.81
CA LEU A 104 9.28 -17.13 1.85
C LEU A 104 8.98 -18.53 1.33
N ASP A 105 7.90 -18.70 0.56
CA ASP A 105 7.54 -19.98 -0.05
C ASP A 105 8.64 -20.48 -0.97
N ARG A 106 9.21 -19.59 -1.79
CA ARG A 106 10.36 -19.95 -2.65
C ARG A 106 11.57 -20.38 -1.83
N ALA A 107 11.92 -19.67 -0.76
CA ALA A 107 13.04 -20.04 0.10
C ALA A 107 12.81 -21.41 0.75
N LYS A 108 11.59 -21.67 1.24
CA LYS A 108 11.21 -22.98 1.79
C LYS A 108 11.33 -24.08 0.74
N THR A 109 10.85 -23.88 -0.48
CA THR A 109 10.99 -24.86 -1.57
C THR A 109 12.45 -25.17 -1.85
N LEU A 110 13.32 -24.17 -1.98
CA LEU A 110 14.75 -24.38 -2.26
C LEU A 110 15.45 -25.15 -1.11
N ILE A 111 15.13 -24.81 0.13
CA ILE A 111 15.67 -25.50 1.30
C ILE A 111 15.15 -26.96 1.36
N ASP A 112 13.87 -27.17 1.09
CA ASP A 112 13.27 -28.52 1.11
C ASP A 112 13.84 -29.40 -0.01
N GLU A 113 14.02 -28.84 -1.22
CA GLU A 113 14.67 -29.52 -2.35
C GLU A 113 16.12 -29.89 -2.02
N PHE A 114 16.88 -28.98 -1.41
CA PHE A 114 18.24 -29.25 -0.95
C PHE A 114 18.28 -30.37 0.11
N CYS A 115 17.45 -30.28 1.14
CA CYS A 115 17.42 -31.28 2.20
C CYS A 115 16.98 -32.66 1.68
N ALA A 116 15.98 -32.69 0.81
CA ALA A 116 15.51 -33.93 0.20
C ALA A 116 16.58 -34.58 -0.67
N TYR A 117 17.37 -33.78 -1.38
CA TYR A 117 18.48 -34.26 -2.21
C TYR A 117 19.66 -34.77 -1.38
N GLU A 118 20.14 -33.99 -0.40
CA GLU A 118 21.35 -34.30 0.38
C GLU A 118 21.12 -35.31 1.51
N TYR A 119 19.95 -35.27 2.15
CA TYR A 119 19.68 -36.05 3.38
C TYR A 119 18.50 -37.03 3.25
N ALA A 120 17.85 -37.09 2.07
CA ALA A 120 16.64 -37.89 1.85
C ALA A 120 15.53 -37.58 2.88
N SER A 121 15.48 -36.34 3.37
CA SER A 121 14.51 -35.86 4.36
C SER A 121 14.04 -34.45 4.01
N GLN A 122 12.84 -34.10 4.45
CA GLN A 122 12.33 -32.73 4.34
C GLN A 122 12.89 -31.84 5.44
N ALA A 123 12.99 -30.55 5.14
CA ALA A 123 13.37 -29.56 6.13
C ALA A 123 12.23 -29.31 7.12
N ASP A 124 12.59 -29.06 8.38
CA ASP A 124 11.63 -28.68 9.42
C ASP A 124 11.51 -27.16 9.48
N PHE A 125 10.35 -26.65 9.07
CA PHE A 125 10.02 -25.22 9.04
C PHE A 125 9.17 -24.77 10.24
N SER A 126 9.09 -25.56 11.31
CA SER A 126 8.35 -25.19 12.52
C SER A 126 8.94 -23.97 13.25
N ASP A 127 10.25 -23.73 13.09
CA ASP A 127 10.96 -22.54 13.57
C ASP A 127 11.70 -21.88 12.39
N LEU A 128 11.09 -20.83 11.81
CA LEU A 128 11.66 -20.12 10.67
C LEU A 128 12.91 -19.32 11.03
N SER A 129 13.13 -19.01 12.30
CA SER A 129 14.36 -18.39 12.78
C SER A 129 15.53 -19.38 12.82
N ARG A 130 15.25 -20.69 12.71
CA ARG A 130 16.26 -21.73 12.88
C ARG A 130 15.96 -23.04 12.14
N VAL A 131 15.84 -22.98 10.82
CA VAL A 131 15.67 -24.16 9.97
C VAL A 131 17.00 -24.91 9.89
N ASN A 132 17.06 -26.15 10.39
CA ASN A 132 18.27 -26.98 10.30
C ASN A 132 18.44 -27.51 8.87
N ILE A 133 19.59 -27.23 8.25
CA ILE A 133 19.86 -27.63 6.87
C ILE A 133 21.06 -28.58 6.72
N ALA A 134 21.93 -28.68 7.71
CA ALA A 134 23.05 -29.61 7.66
C ALA A 134 23.54 -30.03 9.05
N TYR A 135 23.99 -31.28 9.14
CA TYR A 135 24.66 -31.85 10.30
C TYR A 135 25.83 -32.72 9.85
N THR A 136 27.01 -32.51 10.44
CA THR A 136 28.19 -33.36 10.20
C THR A 136 29.10 -33.36 11.42
N THR A 137 30.18 -34.13 11.39
CA THR A 137 31.22 -34.13 12.42
C THR A 137 32.57 -33.71 11.84
N VAL A 138 33.42 -33.09 12.65
CA VAL A 138 34.72 -32.56 12.24
C VAL A 138 35.83 -33.16 13.08
N GLY A 139 36.89 -33.63 12.40
CA GLY A 139 38.10 -34.18 13.02
C GLY A 139 37.92 -35.58 13.60
N ASP A 140 39.00 -36.11 14.16
CA ASP A 140 39.04 -37.47 14.73
C ASP A 140 38.22 -37.61 16.03
N GLU A 141 37.82 -36.48 16.63
CA GLU A 141 37.00 -36.43 17.85
C GLU A 141 35.49 -36.36 17.57
N ASP A 142 35.07 -36.46 16.30
CA ASP A 142 33.67 -36.42 15.88
C ASP A 142 32.88 -35.20 16.42
N ILE A 143 33.51 -34.02 16.40
CA ILE A 143 32.92 -32.79 16.95
C ILE A 143 31.73 -32.35 16.08
N PRO A 144 30.51 -32.15 16.62
CA PRO A 144 29.33 -31.86 15.82
C PRO A 144 29.37 -30.44 15.24
N LEU A 145 29.18 -30.34 13.92
CA LEU A 145 28.98 -29.11 13.17
C LEU A 145 27.54 -29.06 12.66
N GLN A 146 26.82 -28.00 13.02
CA GLN A 146 25.43 -27.75 12.64
C GLN A 146 25.33 -26.48 11.81
N VAL A 147 24.52 -26.51 10.74
CA VAL A 147 24.20 -25.33 9.94
C VAL A 147 22.69 -25.11 9.96
N HIS A 148 22.29 -23.87 10.24
CA HIS A 148 20.90 -23.44 10.24
C HIS A 148 20.71 -22.18 9.40
N VAL A 149 19.52 -22.06 8.83
CA VAL A 149 19.04 -20.87 8.11
C VAL A 149 18.01 -20.18 8.99
N ASP A 150 18.20 -18.88 9.19
CA ASP A 150 17.22 -17.98 9.78
C ASP A 150 16.55 -17.21 8.64
N LEU A 151 15.32 -17.61 8.32
CA LEU A 151 14.49 -17.02 7.28
C LEU A 151 13.83 -15.71 7.73
N GLU A 152 13.75 -15.42 9.03
CA GLU A 152 13.18 -14.17 9.56
C GLU A 152 14.24 -13.06 9.62
N GLY A 153 15.45 -13.43 10.03
CA GLY A 153 16.62 -12.58 10.14
C GLY A 153 17.52 -12.58 8.90
N TYR A 154 17.21 -13.37 7.86
CA TYR A 154 17.96 -13.46 6.60
C TYR A 154 19.44 -13.79 6.80
N LYS A 155 19.74 -14.87 7.52
CA LYS A 155 21.13 -15.28 7.79
C LYS A 155 21.32 -16.80 7.78
N ILE A 156 22.54 -17.22 7.52
CA ILE A 156 22.97 -18.61 7.67
C ILE A 156 23.99 -18.67 8.79
N GLU A 157 23.77 -19.56 9.75
CA GLU A 157 24.55 -19.64 10.98
C GLU A 157 25.14 -21.04 11.15
N ARG A 158 26.37 -21.10 11.65
CA ARG A 158 27.07 -22.36 11.93
C ARG A 158 27.37 -22.47 13.42
N LYS A 159 27.20 -23.66 13.97
CA LYS A 159 27.54 -24.00 15.36
C LYS A 159 28.49 -25.19 15.39
N LEU A 160 29.55 -25.08 16.17
CA LEU A 160 30.49 -26.16 16.44
C LEU A 160 30.38 -26.52 17.92
N ASP A 161 30.14 -27.78 18.23
CA ASP A 161 29.92 -28.26 19.61
C ASP A 161 28.84 -27.45 20.37
N GLY A 162 27.74 -27.14 19.67
CA GLY A 162 26.62 -26.34 20.18
C GLY A 162 26.92 -24.85 20.38
N LYS A 163 28.16 -24.39 20.18
CA LYS A 163 28.56 -22.98 20.31
C LYS A 163 28.54 -22.28 18.95
N PRO A 164 28.10 -21.01 18.86
CA PRO A 164 28.18 -20.23 17.62
C PRO A 164 29.62 -20.22 17.07
N LEU A 165 29.77 -20.60 15.80
CA LEU A 165 31.03 -20.54 15.07
C LEU A 165 31.11 -19.24 14.28
N ASP A 166 30.16 -19.02 13.37
CA ASP A 166 29.99 -17.79 12.61
C ASP A 166 28.59 -17.67 11.99
N ALA A 167 28.30 -16.51 11.41
CA ALA A 167 27.04 -16.18 10.76
C ALA A 167 27.29 -15.35 9.50
N ARG A 168 26.52 -15.62 8.44
CA ARG A 168 26.49 -14.82 7.21
C ARG A 168 25.14 -14.14 7.09
N GLN A 169 25.14 -12.81 7.14
CA GLN A 169 23.96 -11.97 7.02
C GLN A 169 23.71 -11.59 5.56
N TYR A 170 22.43 -11.54 5.17
CA TYR A 170 21.97 -11.13 3.86
C TYR A 170 20.99 -9.96 3.99
N SER A 171 20.78 -9.19 2.91
CA SER A 171 19.89 -8.03 2.95
C SER A 171 18.42 -8.40 2.71
N SER A 172 18.15 -9.59 2.15
CA SER A 172 16.80 -10.08 1.87
C SER A 172 16.76 -11.61 1.70
N LEU A 173 15.55 -12.19 1.72
CA LEU A 173 15.30 -13.59 1.35
C LEU A 173 15.71 -13.94 -0.09
N GLN A 174 15.79 -12.96 -0.99
CA GLN A 174 16.19 -13.21 -2.38
C GLN A 174 17.71 -13.39 -2.52
N GLU A 175 18.50 -12.77 -1.64
CA GLU A 175 19.96 -12.89 -1.63
C GLU A 175 20.46 -14.06 -0.80
N LEU A 176 19.66 -14.51 0.17
CA LEU A 176 19.92 -15.66 1.06
C LEU A 176 20.10 -16.95 0.25
#